data_AF-A0A959HKD1-F1
#
_entry.id   AF-A0A959HKD1-F1
#
_cell.length_a   1.000
_cell.length_b   1.000
_cell.length_c   1.000
_cell.angle_alpha   90.00
_cell.angle_beta   90.00
_cell.angle_gamma   90.00
#
_symmetry.space_group_name_H-M   'P 1'
#
loop_
_entity.id
_entity.type
_entity.pdbx_description
1 polymer ?
#
loop_
_entity_poly.entity_id
_entity_poly.type
_entity_poly.pdbx_seq_one_letter_code
_entity_poly.pdbx_strand_id
1 'polypeptide(L)'
;MVADIVKKAFRRVAKAGARAALSVGEHNNEALTIARMNACRACPNFDKESQQCGVCLCYMDVKTTLLRNRNPYKGGRIEVTHCPEGRWGDIEIANHYRAMDGKELIETS
;
A
#
# COMPACT_ATOMS: atom_id res chain seq x y z
N MET A 1 18.98 8.59 20.14
CA MET A 1 17.90 8.68 21.16
C MET A 1 16.91 9.81 20.89
N VAL A 2 17.24 11.09 21.09
CA VAL A 2 16.29 12.20 20.85
C VAL A 2 15.84 12.28 19.38
N ALA A 3 16.78 12.18 18.45
CA ALA A 3 16.48 12.15 17.01
C ALA A 3 15.54 11.00 16.62
N ASP A 4 15.73 9.81 17.20
CA ASP A 4 14.88 8.64 16.93
C ASP A 4 13.45 8.82 17.46
N ILE A 5 13.30 9.46 18.63
CA ILE A 5 11.99 9.78 19.22
C ILE A 5 11.24 10.76 18.30
N VAL A 6 11.91 11.82 17.85
CA VAL A 6 11.33 12.82 16.93
C VAL A 6 10.94 12.16 15.60
N LYS A 7 11.81 11.32 15.02
CA LYS A 7 11.54 10.57 13.78
C LYS A 7 10.31 9.66 13.92
N LYS A 8 10.19 8.95 15.05
CA LYS A 8 9.03 8.08 15.34
C LYS A 8 7.75 8.89 15.50
N ALA A 9 7.79 10.02 16.21
CA ALA A 9 6.63 10.88 16.39
C ALA A 9 6.13 11.45 15.05
N PHE A 10 7.04 11.98 14.22
CA PHE A 10 6.71 12.47 12.88
C PHE A 10 6.08 11.39 12.01
N ARG A 11 6.65 10.19 11.97
CA ARG A 11 6.08 9.05 11.21
C ARG A 11 4.67 8.68 11.65
N ARG A 12 4.39 8.72 12.96
CA ARG A 12 3.02 8.46 13.47
C ARG A 12 2.02 9.48 12.95
N VAL A 13 2.38 10.76 12.97
CA VAL A 13 1.54 11.85 12.44
C VAL A 13 1.35 11.69 10.94
N ALA A 14 2.43 11.45 10.19
CA ALA A 14 2.38 11.24 8.75
C ALA A 14 1.48 10.04 8.39
N LYS A 15 1.57 8.93 9.12
CA LYS A 15 0.72 7.75 8.91
C LYS A 15 -0.75 8.05 9.20
N ALA A 16 -1.04 8.75 10.29
CA ALA A 16 -2.41 9.14 10.63
C ALA A 16 -3.01 10.05 9.54
N GLY A 17 -2.25 11.04 9.08
CA GLY A 17 -2.63 11.89 7.96
C GLY A 17 -2.86 11.11 6.66
N ALA A 18 -1.96 10.20 6.32
CA ALA A 18 -2.10 9.34 5.14
C ALA A 18 -3.36 8.46 5.21
N ARG A 19 -3.66 7.86 6.38
CA ARG A 19 -4.90 7.10 6.57
C ARG A 19 -6.13 7.98 6.39
N ALA A 20 -6.16 9.17 7.01
CA ALA A 20 -7.31 10.07 6.91
C ALA A 20 -7.54 10.59 5.47
N ALA A 21 -6.47 10.92 4.76
CA ALA A 21 -6.57 11.54 3.43
C ALA A 21 -6.77 10.51 2.30
N LEU A 22 -6.19 9.31 2.43
CA LEU A 22 -6.08 8.36 1.32
C LEU A 22 -7.00 7.14 1.46
N SER A 23 -7.58 6.88 2.63
CA SER A 23 -8.54 5.78 2.79
C SER A 23 -9.91 6.17 2.26
N VAL A 24 -10.49 5.33 1.40
CA VAL A 24 -11.87 5.51 0.88
C VAL A 24 -12.82 4.43 1.42
N GLY A 25 -12.29 3.27 1.80
CA GLY A 25 -13.05 2.24 2.50
C GLY A 25 -12.16 1.13 3.02
N GLU A 26 -12.54 0.56 4.16
CA GLU A 26 -11.93 -0.62 4.77
C GLU A 26 -12.59 -1.89 4.23
N HIS A 27 -11.85 -2.99 4.12
CA HIS A 27 -12.44 -4.28 3.73
C HIS A 27 -12.93 -5.11 4.93
N ASN A 28 -12.64 -4.69 6.16
CA ASN A 28 -13.12 -5.32 7.42
C ASN A 28 -12.94 -6.85 7.49
N ASN A 29 -11.81 -7.37 6.98
CA ASN A 29 -11.52 -8.80 6.94
C ASN A 29 -10.11 -9.05 7.47
N GLU A 30 -10.01 -9.47 8.72
CA GLU A 30 -8.72 -9.64 9.38
C GLU A 30 -7.82 -10.67 8.69
N ALA A 31 -8.37 -11.78 8.21
CA ALA A 31 -7.61 -12.79 7.49
C ALA A 31 -6.97 -12.22 6.21
N LEU A 32 -7.70 -11.38 5.47
CA LEU A 32 -7.17 -10.70 4.29
C LEU A 32 -6.07 -9.69 4.66
N THR A 33 -6.24 -8.92 5.74
CA THR A 33 -5.20 -8.00 6.24
C THR A 33 -3.91 -8.76 6.54
N ILE A 34 -4.02 -9.88 7.27
CA ILE A 34 -2.89 -10.73 7.64
C ILE A 34 -2.21 -11.30 6.40
N ALA A 35 -2.99 -11.87 5.46
CA ALA A 35 -2.45 -12.42 4.22
C ALA A 35 -1.68 -11.38 3.40
N ARG A 36 -2.26 -10.19 3.19
CA ARG A 36 -1.61 -9.09 2.46
C ARG A 36 -0.35 -8.60 3.17
N MET A 37 -0.38 -8.46 4.50
CA MET A 37 0.76 -8.01 5.28
C MET A 37 1.90 -9.05 5.28
N ASN A 38 1.57 -10.35 5.35
CA ASN A 38 2.55 -11.42 5.24
C ASN A 38 3.24 -11.42 3.88
N ALA A 39 2.48 -11.24 2.79
CA ALA A 39 3.04 -11.07 1.45
C ALA A 39 3.99 -9.86 1.37
N CYS A 40 3.65 -8.74 2.03
CA CYS A 40 4.54 -7.58 2.10
C CYS A 40 5.81 -7.86 2.90
N ARG A 41 5.71 -8.48 4.09
CA ARG A 41 6.88 -8.76 4.93
C ARG A 41 7.89 -9.70 4.28
N ALA A 42 7.44 -10.55 3.35
CA ALA A 42 8.30 -11.41 2.55
C ALA A 42 8.84 -10.74 1.27
N CYS A 43 8.33 -9.57 0.89
CA CYS A 43 8.70 -8.88 -0.34
C CYS A 43 10.05 -8.15 -0.19
N PRO A 44 10.95 -8.20 -1.20
CA PRO A 44 12.22 -7.48 -1.16
C PRO A 44 12.06 -5.96 -1.08
N ASN A 45 10.92 -5.43 -1.54
CA ASN A 45 10.63 -4.00 -1.53
C ASN A 45 10.07 -3.51 -0.18
N PHE A 46 9.87 -4.36 0.83
CA PHE A 46 9.29 -3.93 2.10
C PHE A 46 10.35 -3.38 3.06
N ASP A 47 10.20 -2.12 3.42
CA ASP A 47 11.02 -1.50 4.45
C ASP A 47 10.47 -1.82 5.84
N LYS A 48 11.21 -2.66 6.58
CA LYS A 48 10.84 -3.09 7.93
C LYS A 48 10.85 -1.95 8.95
N GLU A 49 11.70 -0.94 8.77
CA GLU A 49 11.85 0.18 9.72
C GLU A 49 10.67 1.15 9.60
N SER A 50 10.28 1.49 8.37
CA SER A 50 9.17 2.42 8.11
C SER A 50 7.81 1.74 7.97
N GLN A 51 7.77 0.42 7.78
CA GLN A 51 6.59 -0.37 7.41
C GLN A 51 5.98 0.07 6.07
N GLN A 52 6.79 0.64 5.17
CA GLN A 52 6.35 1.11 3.86
C GLN A 52 6.76 0.14 2.74
N CYS A 53 6.00 0.17 1.65
CA CYS A 53 6.41 -0.48 0.40
C CYS A 53 7.34 0.43 -0.40
N GLY A 54 8.47 -0.07 -0.88
CA GLY A 54 9.42 0.67 -1.72
C GLY A 54 8.91 0.98 -3.14
N VAL A 55 7.85 0.31 -3.60
CA VAL A 55 7.26 0.55 -4.92
C VAL A 55 6.19 1.64 -4.90
N CYS A 56 5.23 1.56 -3.96
CA CYS A 56 4.13 2.54 -3.89
C CYS A 56 4.26 3.55 -2.75
N LEU A 57 5.25 3.38 -1.87
CA LEU A 57 5.55 4.25 -0.71
C LEU A 57 4.44 4.33 0.34
N CYS A 58 3.39 3.49 0.23
CA CYS A 58 2.31 3.46 1.22
C CYS A 58 2.75 2.77 2.50
N TYR A 59 2.21 3.23 3.63
CA TYR A 59 2.26 2.51 4.91
C TYR A 59 1.44 1.23 4.80
N MET A 60 2.08 0.07 4.92
CA MET A 60 1.44 -1.20 4.64
C MET A 60 0.45 -1.62 5.72
N ASP A 61 0.67 -1.25 6.98
CA ASP A 61 -0.30 -1.44 8.06
C ASP A 61 -1.59 -0.62 7.90
N VAL A 62 -1.58 0.40 7.04
CA VAL A 62 -2.78 1.09 6.58
C VAL A 62 -3.31 0.44 5.31
N LYS A 63 -2.48 0.37 4.26
CA LYS A 63 -2.92 -0.06 2.94
C LYS A 63 -3.50 -1.48 2.95
N THR A 64 -2.95 -2.40 3.74
CA THR A 64 -3.43 -3.78 3.76
C THR A 64 -4.86 -3.91 4.27
N THR A 65 -5.38 -2.95 5.05
CA THR A 65 -6.75 -2.96 5.61
C THR A 65 -7.81 -2.39 4.66
N LEU A 66 -7.37 -1.73 3.58
CA LEU A 66 -8.26 -0.96 2.69
C LEU A 66 -8.87 -1.82 1.58
N LEU A 67 -10.15 -1.58 1.32
CA LEU A 67 -10.84 -2.03 0.10
C LEU A 67 -10.55 -1.10 -1.08
N ARG A 68 -10.57 0.22 -0.82
CA ARG A 68 -10.27 1.26 -1.82
C ARG A 68 -9.42 2.37 -1.20
N ASN A 69 -8.49 2.91 -1.99
CA ASN A 69 -7.66 4.05 -1.60
C ASN A 69 -7.66 5.14 -2.68
N ARG A 70 -7.43 6.40 -2.29
CA ARG A 70 -7.06 7.47 -3.21
C ARG A 70 -5.60 7.31 -3.55
N ASN A 71 -5.26 7.39 -4.84
CA ASN A 71 -3.89 7.39 -5.31
C ASN A 71 -3.37 8.83 -5.40
N PRO A 72 -2.48 9.28 -4.49
CA PRO A 72 -2.00 10.66 -4.48
C PRO A 72 -1.15 10.99 -5.71
N TYR A 73 -0.53 9.99 -6.35
CA TYR A 73 0.29 10.16 -7.54
C TYR A 73 -0.52 10.23 -8.84
N LYS A 74 -1.85 10.04 -8.75
CA LYS A 74 -2.78 10.02 -9.89
C LYS A 74 -3.96 10.96 -9.65
N GLY A 75 -3.67 12.14 -9.11
CA GLY A 75 -4.68 13.20 -8.89
C GLY A 75 -5.79 12.79 -7.91
N GLY A 76 -5.52 11.83 -7.01
CA GLY A 76 -6.52 11.35 -6.05
C GLY A 76 -7.53 10.35 -6.63
N ARG A 77 -7.27 9.77 -7.82
CA ARG A 77 -8.06 8.67 -8.39
C ARG A 77 -8.33 7.60 -7.35
N ILE A 78 -9.59 7.18 -7.24
CA ILE A 78 -10.01 6.10 -6.35
C ILE A 78 -9.70 4.78 -7.03
N GLU A 79 -8.92 3.94 -6.37
CA GLU A 79 -8.49 2.64 -6.86
C GLU A 79 -8.96 1.54 -5.90
N VAL A 80 -9.30 0.37 -6.45
CA VAL A 80 -9.37 -0.86 -5.66
C VAL A 80 -7.97 -1.11 -5.12
N THR A 81 -7.86 -1.27 -3.81
CA THR A 81 -6.56 -1.41 -3.16
C THR A 81 -5.91 -2.71 -3.62
N HIS A 82 -4.75 -2.59 -4.25
CA HIS A 82 -4.01 -3.70 -4.85
C HIS A 82 -2.50 -3.58 -4.60
N CYS A 83 -1.75 -4.66 -4.83
CA CYS A 83 -0.29 -4.62 -4.95
C CYS A 83 0.10 -4.15 -6.36
N PRO A 84 0.96 -3.12 -6.55
CA PRO A 84 1.38 -2.68 -7.88
C PRO A 84 2.15 -3.73 -8.70
N GLU A 85 2.64 -4.76 -8.01
CA GLU A 85 3.36 -5.92 -8.57
C GLU A 85 2.51 -7.21 -8.53
N GLY A 86 1.21 -7.12 -8.20
CA GLY A 86 0.30 -8.27 -8.22
C GLY A 86 0.54 -9.35 -7.14
N ARG A 87 1.48 -9.12 -6.21
CA ARG A 87 1.92 -10.13 -5.21
C ARG A 87 0.86 -10.54 -4.19
N TRP A 88 -0.31 -9.91 -4.18
CA TRP A 88 -1.42 -10.34 -3.30
C TRP A 88 -2.35 -11.34 -4.00
N GLY A 89 -1.95 -11.88 -5.15
CA GLY A 89 -2.84 -12.68 -6.01
C GLY A 89 -3.82 -11.80 -6.79
N ASP A 90 -3.45 -10.53 -7.02
CA ASP A 90 -4.29 -9.48 -7.59
C ASP A 90 -3.72 -8.91 -8.89
N ILE A 91 -3.03 -9.76 -9.68
CA ILE A 91 -2.38 -9.37 -10.95
C ILE A 91 -3.38 -8.70 -11.91
N GLU A 92 -4.61 -9.20 -12.01
CA GLU A 92 -5.62 -8.58 -12.88
C GLU A 92 -5.93 -7.13 -12.48
N ILE A 93 -6.07 -6.87 -11.18
CA ILE A 93 -6.33 -5.51 -10.66
C ILE A 93 -5.09 -4.63 -10.88
N ALA A 94 -3.89 -5.17 -10.63
CA ALA A 94 -2.65 -4.47 -10.89
C ALA A 94 -2.53 -4.09 -12.37
N ASN A 95 -2.77 -5.04 -13.28
CA ASN A 95 -2.69 -4.84 -14.72
C ASN A 95 -3.77 -3.88 -15.24
N HIS A 96 -4.97 -3.87 -14.66
CA HIS A 96 -5.99 -2.88 -14.97
C HIS A 96 -5.46 -1.45 -14.74
N TYR A 97 -4.89 -1.16 -13.56
CA TYR A 97 -4.36 0.17 -13.27
C TYR A 97 -3.04 0.47 -14.00
N ARG A 98 -2.21 -0.54 -14.27
CA ARG A 98 -1.00 -0.39 -15.08
C ARG A 98 -1.33 -0.02 -16.53
N ALA A 99 -2.34 -0.64 -17.13
CA ALA A 99 -2.82 -0.30 -18.47
C ALA A 99 -3.32 1.15 -18.54
N MET A 100 -4.13 1.59 -17.55
CA MET A 100 -4.58 2.98 -17.45
C MET A 100 -3.43 3.98 -17.31
N ASP A 101 -2.33 3.54 -16.68
CA ASP A 101 -1.14 4.35 -16.43
C ASP A 101 -0.08 4.26 -17.55
N GLY A 102 -0.33 3.49 -18.61
CA GLY A 102 0.63 3.27 -19.71
C GLY A 102 1.88 2.48 -19.28
N LYS A 103 1.77 1.64 -18.24
CA LYS A 103 2.85 0.77 -17.76
C LYS A 103 2.75 -0.61 -18.41
N GLU A 104 3.92 -1.25 -18.59
CA GLU A 104 4.02 -2.64 -19.03
C GLU A 104 3.18 -3.58 -18.17
N LEU A 105 2.52 -4.58 -18.74
CA LEU A 105 1.72 -5.52 -17.97
C LEU A 105 2.61 -6.55 -17.27
N ILE A 106 2.16 -7.03 -16.11
CA ILE A 106 2.79 -8.15 -15.41
C ILE A 106 2.34 -9.43 -16.10
N GLU A 107 3.29 -10.20 -16.61
CA GLU A 107 3.01 -11.51 -17.19
C GLU A 107 2.57 -12.50 -16.10
N THR A 108 1.56 -13.31 -16.42
CA THR A 108 1.18 -14.46 -15.60
C THR A 108 1.97 -15.66 -16.09
N SER A 109 2.94 -16.11 -15.29
CA SER A 109 3.66 -17.38 -15.50
C SER A 109 2.81 -18.58 -15.13
#